data_AF-A0A2X0VR64-F1
#
_entry.id   AF-A0A2X0VR64-F1
#
_cell.length_a   1.000
_cell.length_b   1.000
_cell.length_c   1.000
_cell.angle_alpha   90.00
_cell.angle_beta   90.00
_cell.angle_gamma   90.00
#
_symmetry.space_group_name_H-M   'P 1'
#
loop_
_entity.id
_entity.type
_entity.pdbx_description
1 polymer ?
#
loop_
_entity_poly.entity_id
_entity_poly.type
_entity_poly.pdbx_seq_one_letter_code
_entity_poly.pdbx_strand_id
1 'polypeptide(L)'
;MRSINMRRSMVAAVGAAVLVVGTLVPSYAAPVSYGQDVPGGDAAVDVPAVEPIVDPEPNPNPEPAPKPSWKKDSVGWWYDLDNGSFVRDEKREIDGSTYRFDSRGYMVTGWHNTGSAWEYYAASGVQALGWTNVSGTWYYLDMSTGVMRTGWTTVDGSWYYLGASGAMVTGWMTQGGAWYYLNASGVAVTGWNTIGGSWYYFNTSGAMAIGWMNQGGTWYYFDSSGVMVTGTQWISGERHWFYDSGAWWGLYPVPSHSGGSGSAGAATGNRYKAICHDGSESFSAPGVEDYRGMCAGHRGIARKLGYGW
;
A
#
# COMPACT_ATOMS: atom_id res chain seq x y z
N MET A 1 -11.91 8.95 26.66
CA MET A 1 -10.78 8.01 26.58
C MET A 1 -11.31 6.62 26.29
N ARG A 2 -11.20 6.15 25.05
CA ARG A 2 -11.45 4.74 24.67
C ARG A 2 -10.36 4.33 23.70
N SER A 3 -9.57 3.34 24.12
CA SER A 3 -8.45 2.79 23.38
C SER A 3 -8.92 2.09 22.11
N ILE A 4 -8.43 2.54 20.95
CA ILE A 4 -8.59 1.82 19.68
C ILE A 4 -7.30 1.01 19.47
N ASN A 5 -7.46 -0.31 19.51
CA ASN A 5 -6.43 -1.30 19.20
C ASN A 5 -5.94 -1.12 17.76
N MET A 6 -4.74 -0.56 17.58
CA MET A 6 -4.01 -0.63 16.31
C MET A 6 -3.51 -2.06 16.10
N ARG A 7 -4.15 -2.81 15.20
CA ARG A 7 -3.52 -3.99 14.61
C ARG A 7 -2.40 -3.51 13.68
N ARG A 8 -1.16 -3.58 14.17
CA ARG A 8 0.05 -3.51 13.35
C ARG A 8 0.12 -4.75 12.47
N SER A 9 -0.23 -4.63 11.20
CA SER A 9 0.25 -5.57 10.18
C SER A 9 1.55 -5.03 9.61
N MET A 10 2.65 -5.35 10.28
CA MET A 10 4.00 -5.25 9.71
C MET A 10 4.31 -6.61 9.09
N VAL A 11 4.13 -6.76 7.78
CA VAL A 11 4.78 -7.86 7.05
C VAL A 11 6.14 -7.35 6.62
N ALA A 12 7.12 -7.54 7.51
CA ALA A 12 8.51 -7.50 7.13
C ALA A 12 8.79 -8.76 6.32
N ALA A 13 9.13 -8.60 5.04
CA ALA A 13 9.71 -9.68 4.25
C ALA A 13 11.11 -9.95 4.80
N VAL A 14 11.21 -10.92 5.71
CA VAL A 14 12.49 -11.46 6.19
C VAL A 14 13.01 -12.38 5.10
N GLY A 15 14.17 -12.02 4.54
CA GLY A 15 14.91 -12.87 3.63
C GLY A 15 15.25 -14.21 4.28
N ALA A 16 14.99 -15.29 3.56
CA ALA A 16 15.37 -16.62 3.98
C ALA A 16 16.90 -16.75 3.99
N ALA A 17 17.49 -16.88 5.18
CA ALA A 17 18.83 -17.41 5.37
C ALA A 17 18.70 -18.86 5.83
N VAL A 18 19.11 -19.80 4.97
CA VAL A 18 19.18 -21.23 5.29
C VAL A 18 20.41 -21.46 6.18
N LEU A 19 20.21 -21.96 7.38
CA LEU A 19 21.25 -22.43 8.28
C LEU A 19 21.20 -23.97 8.32
N VAL A 20 22.14 -24.64 7.67
CA VAL A 20 22.34 -26.09 7.81
C VAL A 20 23.40 -26.31 8.89
N VAL A 21 23.00 -26.90 10.01
CA VAL A 21 23.91 -27.51 10.99
C VAL A 21 23.45 -28.95 11.17
N GLY A 22 24.37 -29.89 10.92
CA GLY A 22 24.10 -31.32 10.90
C GLY A 22 24.37 -32.06 12.20
N THR A 23 24.35 -33.38 12.03
CA THR A 23 24.70 -34.49 12.94
C THR A 23 23.65 -34.94 13.96
N LEU A 24 23.23 -36.21 13.90
CA LEU A 24 23.87 -37.34 14.59
C LEU A 24 23.11 -38.65 14.28
N VAL A 25 23.88 -39.72 14.05
CA VAL A 25 23.44 -41.12 13.90
C VAL A 25 23.16 -41.71 15.29
N PRO A 26 22.42 -42.82 15.38
CA PRO A 26 22.95 -43.92 16.19
C PRO A 26 22.85 -45.30 15.51
N SER A 27 23.99 -45.99 15.55
CA SER A 27 24.20 -47.44 15.47
C SER A 27 23.58 -48.17 16.66
N TYR A 28 23.06 -49.39 16.50
CA TYR A 28 23.25 -50.51 17.45
C TYR A 28 22.97 -51.88 16.78
N ALA A 29 23.77 -52.86 17.17
CA ALA A 29 23.83 -54.24 16.70
C ALA A 29 22.94 -55.20 17.52
N ALA A 30 22.66 -56.40 16.99
CA ALA A 30 22.49 -57.62 17.79
C ALA A 30 22.73 -58.89 16.94
N PRO A 31 23.30 -59.98 17.51
CA PRO A 31 23.66 -61.22 16.81
C PRO A 31 22.65 -62.37 17.06
N VAL A 32 22.64 -63.40 16.21
CA VAL A 32 22.05 -64.71 16.54
C VAL A 32 22.91 -65.86 15.98
N SER A 33 22.94 -66.93 16.76
CA SER A 33 23.90 -68.02 16.87
C SER A 33 23.55 -69.34 16.15
N TYR A 34 24.61 -70.11 15.86
CA TYR A 34 24.80 -71.58 15.95
C TYR A 34 23.84 -72.59 15.28
N GLY A 35 24.45 -73.58 14.60
CA GLY A 35 23.84 -74.86 14.25
C GLY A 35 24.69 -75.67 13.27
N GLN A 36 25.58 -76.49 13.81
CA GLN A 36 26.54 -77.38 13.14
C GLN A 36 25.87 -78.72 12.77
N ASP A 37 26.23 -79.33 11.64
CA ASP A 37 26.24 -80.78 11.47
C ASP A 37 27.23 -81.19 10.36
N VAL A 38 28.14 -82.10 10.70
CA VAL A 38 29.13 -82.75 9.83
C VAL A 38 28.79 -84.24 9.81
N PRO A 39 29.11 -84.99 8.74
CA PRO A 39 30.09 -86.04 9.01
C PRO A 39 31.04 -86.38 7.85
N GLY A 40 32.30 -86.63 8.22
CA GLY A 40 33.05 -87.82 7.82
C GLY A 40 33.80 -87.78 6.48
N GLY A 41 35.12 -87.99 6.54
CA GLY A 41 35.89 -88.40 5.37
C GLY A 41 37.36 -88.00 5.46
N ASP A 42 38.19 -88.90 6.00
CA ASP A 42 39.63 -88.75 6.11
C ASP A 42 40.30 -88.81 4.73
N ALA A 43 41.08 -87.79 4.37
CA ALA A 43 42.16 -87.90 3.38
C ALA A 43 43.15 -86.75 3.59
N ALA A 44 44.31 -87.06 4.17
CA ALA A 44 45.44 -86.15 4.21
C ALA A 44 46.03 -86.04 2.79
N VAL A 45 45.70 -84.94 2.11
CA VAL A 45 46.39 -84.50 0.89
C VAL A 45 47.20 -83.27 1.29
N ASP A 46 48.51 -83.35 1.10
CA ASP A 46 49.45 -82.25 1.31
C ASP A 46 49.16 -81.14 0.30
N VAL A 47 48.56 -80.04 0.75
CA VAL A 47 48.22 -78.86 -0.06
C VAL A 47 49.39 -77.87 0.05
N PRO A 48 50.03 -77.46 -1.05
CA PRO A 48 51.11 -76.48 -0.99
C PRO A 48 50.57 -75.14 -0.47
N ALA A 49 51.33 -74.50 0.41
CA ALA A 49 50.97 -73.22 1.02
C ALA A 49 50.69 -72.15 -0.07
N VAL A 50 49.44 -71.67 -0.10
CA VAL A 50 49.03 -70.52 -0.91
C VAL A 50 49.65 -69.28 -0.27
N GLU A 51 50.45 -68.53 -1.04
CA GLU A 51 50.98 -67.24 -0.58
C GLU A 51 49.84 -66.27 -0.25
N PRO A 52 49.96 -65.43 0.80
CA PRO A 52 48.91 -64.49 1.17
C PRO A 52 48.66 -63.52 0.02
N ILE A 53 47.45 -63.53 -0.51
CA ILE A 53 46.97 -62.56 -1.48
C ILE A 53 46.93 -61.22 -0.75
N VAL A 54 47.83 -60.30 -1.12
CA VAL A 54 47.80 -58.93 -0.61
C VAL A 54 46.50 -58.29 -1.10
N ASP A 55 45.61 -57.95 -0.18
CA ASP A 55 44.35 -57.26 -0.50
C ASP A 55 44.70 -55.97 -1.26
N PRO A 56 44.15 -55.73 -2.46
CA PRO A 56 44.44 -54.50 -3.20
C PRO A 56 44.00 -53.31 -2.35
N GLU A 57 44.85 -52.27 -2.26
CA GLU A 57 44.52 -51.03 -1.58
C GLU A 57 43.13 -50.53 -2.02
N PRO A 58 42.28 -50.05 -1.08
CA PRO A 58 40.99 -49.50 -1.45
C PRO A 58 41.21 -48.37 -2.46
N ASN A 59 40.60 -48.53 -3.64
CA ASN A 59 40.70 -47.58 -4.74
C ASN A 59 40.45 -46.15 -4.20
N PRO A 60 41.35 -45.17 -4.43
CA PRO A 60 41.12 -43.80 -3.99
C PRO A 60 39.75 -43.34 -4.46
N ASN A 61 38.94 -42.87 -3.50
CA ASN A 61 37.60 -42.36 -3.77
C ASN A 61 37.67 -41.38 -4.95
N PRO A 62 36.93 -41.60 -6.06
CA PRO A 62 37.04 -40.75 -7.23
C PRO A 62 36.76 -39.30 -6.84
N GLU A 63 37.59 -38.39 -7.34
CA GLU A 63 37.44 -36.95 -7.13
C GLU A 63 35.99 -36.54 -7.47
N PRO A 64 35.32 -35.72 -6.64
CA PRO A 64 33.94 -35.35 -6.88
C PRO A 64 33.81 -34.83 -8.32
N ALA A 65 32.83 -35.38 -9.04
CA ALA A 65 32.54 -34.92 -10.40
C ALA A 65 32.41 -33.38 -10.37
N PRO A 66 33.04 -32.70 -11.32
CA PRO A 66 33.04 -31.26 -11.32
C PRO A 66 31.59 -30.78 -11.52
N LYS A 67 31.26 -29.61 -10.96
CA LYS A 67 29.88 -29.08 -10.88
C LYS A 67 29.86 -27.59 -11.19
N PRO A 68 28.81 -27.08 -11.87
CA PRO A 68 28.62 -25.66 -12.07
C PRO A 68 28.71 -24.90 -10.75
N SER A 69 29.41 -23.77 -10.75
CA SER A 69 29.69 -23.03 -9.53
C SER A 69 29.93 -21.55 -9.76
N TRP A 70 29.62 -20.74 -8.74
CA TRP A 70 29.96 -19.34 -8.70
C TRP A 70 31.48 -19.13 -8.60
N LYS A 71 31.99 -18.22 -9.40
CA LYS A 71 33.38 -17.74 -9.38
C LYS A 71 33.39 -16.23 -9.20
N LYS A 72 34.47 -15.69 -8.61
CA LYS A 72 34.63 -14.25 -8.40
C LYS A 72 36.05 -13.83 -8.70
N ASP A 73 36.20 -12.71 -9.41
CA ASP A 73 37.46 -12.02 -9.62
C ASP A 73 37.36 -10.54 -9.18
N SER A 74 38.31 -9.71 -9.61
CA SER A 74 38.30 -8.26 -9.31
C SER A 74 37.21 -7.48 -10.04
N VAL A 75 36.63 -8.04 -11.11
CA VAL A 75 35.57 -7.42 -11.91
C VAL A 75 34.21 -7.77 -11.32
N GLY A 76 33.98 -9.02 -10.95
CA GLY A 76 32.72 -9.43 -10.34
C GLY A 76 32.53 -10.93 -10.23
N TRP A 77 31.27 -11.31 -9.97
CA TRP A 77 30.83 -12.69 -9.94
C TRP A 77 30.46 -13.18 -11.34
N TRP A 78 30.76 -14.43 -11.66
CA TRP A 78 30.30 -15.13 -12.87
C TRP A 78 29.98 -16.59 -12.52
N TYR A 79 29.23 -17.28 -13.39
CA TYR A 79 28.81 -18.65 -13.14
C TYR A 79 29.43 -19.61 -14.15
N ASP A 80 30.32 -20.47 -13.66
CA ASP A 80 31.01 -21.50 -14.40
C ASP A 80 30.05 -22.67 -14.66
N LEU A 81 29.93 -23.10 -15.91
CA LEU A 81 29.06 -24.20 -16.33
C LEU A 81 29.75 -25.56 -16.29
N ASP A 82 31.02 -25.57 -15.91
CA ASP A 82 31.84 -26.76 -15.70
C ASP A 82 32.10 -27.59 -16.98
N ASN A 83 31.91 -26.96 -18.13
CA ASN A 83 32.17 -27.52 -19.45
C ASN A 83 33.17 -26.67 -20.25
N GLY A 84 33.97 -25.85 -19.56
CA GLY A 84 34.87 -24.86 -20.16
C GLY A 84 34.16 -23.59 -20.64
N SER A 85 32.88 -23.41 -20.31
CA SER A 85 32.07 -22.22 -20.62
C SER A 85 31.44 -21.61 -19.37
N PHE A 86 30.82 -20.45 -19.54
CA PHE A 86 30.14 -19.71 -18.48
C PHE A 86 28.85 -19.04 -18.97
N VAL A 87 27.98 -18.69 -18.01
CA VAL A 87 26.73 -17.98 -18.27
C VAL A 87 27.03 -16.54 -18.70
N ARG A 88 26.44 -16.07 -19.82
CA ARG A 88 26.63 -14.71 -20.33
C ARG A 88 25.43 -14.20 -21.12
N ASP A 89 25.22 -12.89 -21.05
CA ASP A 89 24.17 -12.13 -21.75
C ASP A 89 22.72 -12.63 -21.55
N GLU A 90 22.45 -13.30 -20.45
CA GLU A 90 21.17 -13.95 -20.21
C GLU A 90 20.72 -13.86 -18.75
N LYS A 91 19.43 -14.15 -18.54
CA LYS A 91 18.94 -14.47 -17.19
C LYS A 91 19.11 -15.97 -16.95
N ARG A 92 19.46 -16.36 -15.73
CA ARG A 92 19.62 -17.76 -15.33
C ARG A 92 19.07 -17.98 -13.94
N GLU A 93 18.29 -19.04 -13.77
CA GLU A 93 17.90 -19.53 -12.45
C GLU A 93 19.01 -20.43 -11.91
N ILE A 94 19.48 -20.12 -10.70
CA ILE A 94 20.54 -20.85 -9.98
C ILE A 94 20.05 -20.99 -8.54
N ASP A 95 19.94 -22.23 -8.06
CA ASP A 95 19.47 -22.54 -6.70
C ASP A 95 18.14 -21.85 -6.33
N GLY A 96 17.20 -21.82 -7.29
CA GLY A 96 15.87 -21.24 -7.11
C GLY A 96 15.81 -19.70 -7.13
N SER A 97 16.91 -19.03 -7.49
CA SER A 97 16.96 -17.56 -7.63
C SER A 97 17.35 -17.17 -9.05
N THR A 98 16.72 -16.11 -9.58
CA THR A 98 17.02 -15.58 -10.92
C THR A 98 18.11 -14.52 -10.86
N TYR A 99 19.14 -14.70 -11.68
CA TYR A 99 20.26 -13.76 -11.85
C TYR A 99 20.33 -13.28 -13.30
N ARG A 100 20.95 -12.11 -13.54
CA ARG A 100 21.28 -11.62 -14.89
C ARG A 100 22.78 -11.52 -15.04
N PHE A 101 23.28 -11.93 -16.21
CA PHE A 101 24.68 -11.81 -16.58
C PHE A 101 24.81 -10.86 -17.77
N ASP A 102 25.83 -10.01 -17.75
CA ASP A 102 26.13 -9.09 -18.84
C ASP A 102 26.80 -9.82 -20.01
N SER A 103 27.08 -9.09 -21.09
CA SER A 103 27.69 -9.65 -22.31
C SER A 103 29.10 -10.22 -22.09
N ARG A 104 29.77 -9.86 -20.99
CA ARG A 104 31.07 -10.38 -20.59
C ARG A 104 30.96 -11.56 -19.62
N GLY A 105 29.75 -11.91 -19.18
CA GLY A 105 29.47 -13.01 -18.27
C GLY A 105 29.47 -12.64 -16.80
N TYR A 106 29.55 -11.34 -16.47
CA TYR A 106 29.53 -10.90 -15.08
C TYR A 106 28.10 -10.65 -14.60
N MET A 107 27.83 -11.06 -13.37
CA MET A 107 26.55 -10.90 -12.69
C MET A 107 26.20 -9.42 -12.54
N VAL A 108 25.00 -9.06 -12.96
CA VAL A 108 24.44 -7.71 -12.89
C VAL A 108 23.86 -7.48 -11.49
N THR A 109 24.08 -6.27 -10.96
CA THR A 109 23.44 -5.76 -9.75
C THR A 109 22.91 -4.35 -9.99
N GLY A 110 21.95 -3.92 -9.18
CA GLY A 110 21.27 -2.63 -9.32
C GLY A 110 20.26 -2.60 -10.46
N TRP A 111 20.00 -1.39 -10.96
CA TRP A 111 19.07 -1.16 -12.06
C TRP A 111 19.66 -1.64 -13.39
N HIS A 112 18.89 -2.47 -14.10
CA HIS A 112 19.22 -2.97 -15.41
C HIS A 112 18.17 -2.54 -16.43
N ASN A 113 18.61 -1.91 -17.52
CA ASN A 113 17.74 -1.50 -18.63
C ASN A 113 17.86 -2.52 -19.76
N THR A 114 16.73 -3.12 -20.14
CA THR A 114 16.65 -4.11 -21.22
C THR A 114 16.43 -3.48 -22.61
N GLY A 115 16.40 -2.16 -22.68
CA GLY A 115 16.05 -1.36 -23.87
C GLY A 115 14.58 -0.97 -23.92
N SER A 116 13.68 -1.79 -23.37
CA SER A 116 12.23 -1.54 -23.32
C SER A 116 11.69 -1.38 -21.89
N ALA A 117 12.43 -1.86 -20.89
CA ALA A 117 11.99 -1.92 -19.51
C ALA A 117 13.16 -1.83 -18.54
N TRP A 118 12.85 -1.52 -17.28
CA TRP A 118 13.79 -1.55 -16.17
C TRP A 118 13.50 -2.73 -15.26
N GLU A 119 14.55 -3.36 -14.77
CA GLU A 119 14.52 -4.42 -13.77
C GLU A 119 15.52 -4.06 -12.67
N TYR A 120 15.36 -4.64 -11.49
CA TYR A 120 16.29 -4.41 -10.38
C TYR A 120 16.85 -5.73 -9.87
N TYR A 121 18.17 -5.77 -9.72
CA TYR A 121 18.91 -6.88 -9.15
C TYR A 121 19.50 -6.43 -7.81
N ALA A 122 19.22 -7.17 -6.74
CA ALA A 122 19.75 -6.84 -5.41
C ALA A 122 21.30 -6.90 -5.40
N ALA A 123 21.93 -6.43 -4.31
CA ALA A 123 23.38 -6.54 -4.17
C ALA A 123 23.88 -8.00 -4.19
N SER A 124 23.02 -8.96 -3.86
CA SER A 124 23.27 -10.40 -4.01
C SER A 124 23.18 -10.90 -5.45
N GLY A 125 22.70 -10.08 -6.40
CA GLY A 125 22.43 -10.45 -7.79
C GLY A 125 21.06 -11.07 -8.05
N VAL A 126 20.27 -11.33 -7.01
CA VAL A 126 18.92 -11.88 -7.14
C VAL A 126 17.98 -10.82 -7.73
N GLN A 127 17.19 -11.20 -8.73
CA GLN A 127 16.16 -10.34 -9.32
C GLN A 127 15.10 -9.98 -8.28
N ALA A 128 14.82 -8.70 -8.10
CA ALA A 128 13.78 -8.22 -7.20
C ALA A 128 12.39 -8.32 -7.84
N LEU A 129 11.40 -8.66 -7.02
CA LEU A 129 9.98 -8.75 -7.36
C LEU A 129 9.16 -8.00 -6.29
N GLY A 130 8.00 -7.48 -6.68
CA GLY A 130 7.10 -6.76 -5.79
C GLY A 130 7.66 -5.43 -5.28
N TRP A 131 7.23 -5.03 -4.08
CA TRP A 131 7.68 -3.79 -3.44
C TRP A 131 9.16 -3.84 -3.10
N THR A 132 9.93 -2.93 -3.67
CA THR A 132 11.38 -2.82 -3.45
C THR A 132 11.74 -1.41 -3.03
N ASN A 133 12.41 -1.29 -1.88
CA ASN A 133 12.96 -0.02 -1.42
C ASN A 133 14.42 0.10 -1.89
N VAL A 134 14.70 1.10 -2.72
CA VAL A 134 16.05 1.42 -3.19
C VAL A 134 16.42 2.79 -2.63
N SER A 135 17.29 2.80 -1.63
CA SER A 135 17.80 4.01 -0.97
C SER A 135 16.70 4.97 -0.49
N GLY A 136 15.64 4.44 0.13
CA GLY A 136 14.53 5.22 0.66
C GLY A 136 13.37 5.45 -0.32
N THR A 137 13.56 5.18 -1.61
CA THR A 137 12.51 5.30 -2.63
C THR A 137 11.87 3.93 -2.89
N TRP A 138 10.54 3.87 -2.89
CA TRP A 138 9.80 2.64 -3.18
C TRP A 138 9.49 2.50 -4.67
N TYR A 139 9.64 1.29 -5.17
CA TYR A 139 9.32 0.87 -6.53
C TYR A 139 8.50 -0.42 -6.46
N TYR A 140 7.75 -0.72 -7.52
CA TYR A 140 7.06 -1.99 -7.64
C TYR A 140 7.54 -2.73 -8.90
N LEU A 141 8.19 -3.88 -8.69
CA LEU A 141 8.64 -4.77 -9.74
C LEU A 141 7.54 -5.81 -9.96
N ASP A 142 7.16 -6.04 -11.20
CA ASP A 142 6.10 -6.97 -11.55
C ASP A 142 6.40 -8.37 -10.98
N MET A 143 5.44 -8.96 -10.27
CA MET A 143 5.63 -10.23 -9.56
C MET A 143 5.94 -11.42 -10.47
N SER A 144 5.64 -11.32 -11.76
CA SER A 144 5.87 -12.41 -12.72
C SER A 144 7.13 -12.22 -13.56
N THR A 145 7.47 -10.98 -13.90
CA THR A 145 8.55 -10.67 -14.85
C THR A 145 9.75 -9.96 -14.22
N GLY A 146 9.53 -9.29 -13.08
CA GLY A 146 10.48 -8.37 -12.44
C GLY A 146 10.65 -7.03 -13.17
N VAL A 147 9.79 -6.74 -14.14
CA VAL A 147 9.76 -5.45 -14.83
C VAL A 147 9.17 -4.38 -13.91
N MET A 148 9.86 -3.26 -13.77
CA MET A 148 9.42 -2.10 -12.99
C MET A 148 8.13 -1.51 -13.56
N ARG A 149 7.14 -1.34 -12.69
CA ARG A 149 5.86 -0.73 -13.04
C ARG A 149 5.93 0.80 -12.94
N THR A 150 5.19 1.46 -13.82
CA THR A 150 4.94 2.90 -13.82
C THR A 150 3.43 3.14 -13.98
N GLY A 151 2.98 4.35 -13.68
CA GLY A 151 1.57 4.74 -13.70
C GLY A 151 0.75 4.11 -12.58
N TRP A 152 -0.57 4.07 -12.79
CA TRP A 152 -1.50 3.42 -11.87
C TRP A 152 -1.26 1.92 -11.81
N THR A 153 -1.07 1.40 -10.61
CA THR A 153 -0.88 -0.03 -10.37
C THR A 153 -1.75 -0.47 -9.21
N THR A 154 -2.45 -1.59 -9.37
CA THR A 154 -3.20 -2.24 -8.30
C THR A 154 -2.36 -3.35 -7.68
N VAL A 155 -2.20 -3.32 -6.36
CA VAL A 155 -1.52 -4.37 -5.59
C VAL A 155 -2.44 -4.74 -4.43
N ASP A 156 -2.82 -6.03 -4.35
CA ASP A 156 -3.72 -6.56 -3.31
C ASP A 156 -5.02 -5.75 -3.13
N GLY A 157 -5.61 -5.31 -4.25
CA GLY A 157 -6.85 -4.52 -4.28
C GLY A 157 -6.69 -3.03 -3.92
N SER A 158 -5.49 -2.57 -3.59
CA SER A 158 -5.18 -1.16 -3.33
C SER A 158 -4.54 -0.50 -4.55
N TRP A 159 -4.93 0.73 -4.85
CA TRP A 159 -4.37 1.52 -5.94
C TRP A 159 -3.17 2.34 -5.47
N TYR A 160 -2.11 2.32 -6.27
CA TYR A 160 -0.89 3.10 -6.10
C TYR A 160 -0.59 3.82 -7.40
N TYR A 161 0.18 4.90 -7.31
CA TYR A 161 0.73 5.56 -8.49
C TYR A 161 2.26 5.54 -8.45
N LEU A 162 2.87 4.97 -9.48
CA LEU A 162 4.30 4.94 -9.67
C LEU A 162 4.64 5.99 -10.74
N GLY A 163 5.54 6.93 -10.43
CA GLY A 163 5.94 7.97 -11.37
C GLY A 163 6.61 7.41 -12.62
N ALA A 164 6.97 8.29 -13.57
CA ALA A 164 7.65 7.89 -14.80
C ALA A 164 9.02 7.20 -14.52
N SER A 165 9.69 7.54 -13.42
CA SER A 165 10.90 6.85 -12.95
C SER A 165 10.62 5.54 -12.20
N GLY A 166 9.36 5.17 -12.00
CA GLY A 166 8.91 4.06 -11.17
C GLY A 166 8.81 4.37 -9.68
N ALA A 167 9.26 5.55 -9.23
CA ALA A 167 9.18 5.95 -7.84
C ALA A 167 7.72 6.10 -7.38
N MET A 168 7.36 5.46 -6.27
CA MET A 168 6.03 5.52 -5.69
C MET A 168 5.69 6.94 -5.23
N VAL A 169 4.53 7.43 -5.65
CA VAL A 169 4.01 8.75 -5.28
C VAL A 169 3.22 8.66 -3.98
N THR A 170 3.41 9.68 -3.13
CA THR A 170 2.61 9.93 -1.92
C THR A 170 2.14 11.39 -1.91
N GLY A 171 1.11 11.69 -1.14
CA GLY A 171 0.51 13.02 -1.05
C GLY A 171 -0.40 13.37 -2.24
N TRP A 172 -0.55 14.67 -2.48
CA TRP A 172 -1.37 15.21 -3.55
C TRP A 172 -0.75 14.95 -4.92
N MET A 173 -1.57 14.53 -5.87
CA MET A 173 -1.18 14.46 -7.27
C MET A 173 -2.33 14.86 -8.20
N THR A 174 -1.98 15.28 -9.41
CA THR A 174 -2.95 15.57 -10.46
C THR A 174 -2.68 14.71 -11.69
N GLN A 175 -3.73 14.17 -12.29
CA GLN A 175 -3.65 13.43 -13.54
C GLN A 175 -4.92 13.62 -14.35
N GLY A 176 -4.78 13.95 -15.64
CA GLY A 176 -5.93 14.14 -16.53
C GLY A 176 -6.88 15.26 -16.08
N GLY A 177 -6.39 16.24 -15.33
CA GLY A 177 -7.19 17.34 -14.78
C GLY A 177 -7.92 17.01 -13.46
N ALA A 178 -7.88 15.77 -12.98
CA ALA A 178 -8.40 15.38 -11.69
C ALA A 178 -7.31 15.36 -10.62
N TRP A 179 -7.68 15.69 -9.38
CA TRP A 179 -6.80 15.57 -8.21
C TRP A 179 -7.04 14.26 -7.47
N TYR A 180 -5.97 13.69 -6.95
CA TYR A 180 -5.94 12.46 -6.15
C TYR A 180 -5.08 12.70 -4.91
N TYR A 181 -5.31 11.90 -3.88
CA TYR A 181 -4.43 11.88 -2.72
C TYR A 181 -4.00 10.45 -2.39
N LEU A 182 -2.69 10.25 -2.33
CA LEU A 182 -2.05 9.00 -1.98
C LEU A 182 -1.59 9.14 -0.53
N ASN A 183 -2.02 8.24 0.35
CA ASN A 183 -1.63 8.33 1.76
C ASN A 183 -0.11 8.08 1.95
N ALA A 184 0.38 8.12 3.19
CA ALA A 184 1.80 7.93 3.48
C ALA A 184 2.35 6.56 3.04
N SER A 185 1.49 5.54 2.89
CA SER A 185 1.84 4.23 2.36
C SER A 185 1.70 4.14 0.83
N GLY A 186 1.35 5.24 0.15
CA GLY A 186 1.16 5.30 -1.29
C GLY A 186 -0.21 4.84 -1.79
N VAL A 187 -1.14 4.49 -0.90
CA VAL A 187 -2.48 4.02 -1.28
C VAL A 187 -3.38 5.20 -1.62
N ALA A 188 -4.03 5.16 -2.77
CA ALA A 188 -5.02 6.14 -3.19
C ALA A 188 -6.24 6.10 -2.27
N VAL A 189 -6.58 7.25 -1.70
CA VAL A 189 -7.73 7.36 -0.79
C VAL A 189 -9.02 7.53 -1.59
N THR A 190 -10.11 7.03 -1.02
CA THR A 190 -11.48 7.22 -1.50
C THR A 190 -12.36 7.66 -0.34
N GLY A 191 -13.54 8.22 -0.64
CA GLY A 191 -14.49 8.72 0.34
C GLY A 191 -14.03 9.99 1.06
N TRP A 192 -14.65 10.23 2.23
CA TRP A 192 -14.37 11.37 3.08
C TRP A 192 -13.01 11.26 3.76
N ASN A 193 -12.17 12.29 3.62
CA ASN A 193 -10.83 12.32 4.20
C ASN A 193 -10.52 13.73 4.75
N THR A 194 -9.88 13.79 5.91
CA THR A 194 -9.34 15.04 6.46
C THR A 194 -7.86 15.15 6.12
N ILE A 195 -7.46 16.18 5.37
CA ILE A 195 -6.08 16.40 4.94
C ILE A 195 -5.71 17.83 5.30
N GLY A 196 -4.65 18.01 6.08
CA GLY A 196 -4.22 19.35 6.51
C GLY A 196 -5.25 20.12 7.36
N GLY A 197 -6.19 19.42 8.01
CA GLY A 197 -7.27 20.02 8.79
C GLY A 197 -8.54 20.37 8.00
N SER A 198 -8.52 20.20 6.68
CA SER A 198 -9.67 20.43 5.80
C SER A 198 -10.31 19.11 5.37
N TRP A 199 -11.62 19.11 5.17
CA TRP A 199 -12.36 17.96 4.66
C TRP A 199 -12.38 17.95 3.13
N TYR A 200 -12.11 16.78 2.57
CA TYR A 200 -12.17 16.48 1.14
C TYR A 200 -13.01 15.23 0.93
N TYR A 201 -13.55 15.09 -0.27
CA TYR A 201 -14.17 13.86 -0.71
C TYR A 201 -13.53 13.37 -2.00
N PHE A 202 -13.19 12.08 -2.04
CA PHE A 202 -12.69 11.41 -3.22
C PHE A 202 -13.73 10.39 -3.67
N ASN A 203 -14.09 10.39 -4.95
CA ASN A 203 -15.06 9.45 -5.48
C ASN A 203 -14.50 8.01 -5.52
N THR A 204 -15.27 7.06 -6.05
CA THR A 204 -14.84 5.65 -6.15
C THR A 204 -13.65 5.42 -7.07
N SER A 205 -13.38 6.32 -8.03
CA SER A 205 -12.15 6.29 -8.83
C SER A 205 -10.98 7.01 -8.15
N GLY A 206 -11.16 7.53 -6.93
CA GLY A 206 -10.15 8.29 -6.19
C GLY A 206 -10.01 9.74 -6.63
N ALA A 207 -10.84 10.24 -7.54
CA ALA A 207 -10.80 11.62 -7.98
C ALA A 207 -11.50 12.53 -6.97
N MET A 208 -10.83 13.63 -6.61
CA MET A 208 -11.31 14.64 -5.67
C MET A 208 -12.55 15.35 -6.22
N ALA A 209 -13.58 15.49 -5.39
CA ALA A 209 -14.77 16.25 -5.69
C ALA A 209 -14.51 17.76 -5.62
N ILE A 210 -15.15 18.49 -6.53
CA ILE A 210 -15.25 19.95 -6.53
C ILE A 210 -16.71 20.33 -6.81
N GLY A 211 -17.16 21.46 -6.29
CA GLY A 211 -18.53 21.93 -6.46
C GLY A 211 -19.56 21.10 -5.70
N TRP A 212 -20.78 21.04 -6.24
CA TRP A 212 -21.91 20.35 -5.62
C TRP A 212 -21.78 18.84 -5.69
N MET A 213 -22.02 18.17 -4.56
CA MET A 213 -22.05 16.72 -4.45
C MET A 213 -23.29 16.26 -3.66
N ASN A 214 -24.04 15.30 -4.20
CA ASN A 214 -25.10 14.61 -3.47
C ASN A 214 -24.60 13.25 -2.97
N GLN A 215 -24.77 13.00 -1.68
CA GLN A 215 -24.51 11.69 -1.08
C GLN A 215 -25.73 11.29 -0.26
N GLY A 216 -26.47 10.29 -0.75
CA GLY A 216 -27.63 9.73 -0.05
C GLY A 216 -28.73 10.76 0.25
N GLY A 217 -28.95 11.74 -0.65
CA GLY A 217 -29.94 12.80 -0.47
C GLY A 217 -29.43 14.02 0.30
N THR A 218 -28.24 13.96 0.91
CA THR A 218 -27.59 15.12 1.53
C THR A 218 -26.65 15.79 0.53
N TRP A 219 -26.79 17.10 0.35
CA TRP A 219 -25.90 17.87 -0.50
C TRP A 219 -24.73 18.45 0.27
N TYR A 220 -23.58 18.54 -0.38
CA TYR A 220 -22.36 19.18 0.10
C TYR A 220 -21.81 20.06 -1.02
N TYR A 221 -20.96 21.02 -0.66
CA TYR A 221 -20.23 21.82 -1.63
C TYR A 221 -18.74 21.84 -1.29
N PHE A 222 -17.92 21.66 -2.31
CA PHE A 222 -16.47 21.76 -2.22
C PHE A 222 -16.00 22.95 -3.07
N ASP A 223 -15.09 23.75 -2.54
CA ASP A 223 -14.55 24.88 -3.28
C ASP A 223 -13.63 24.42 -4.45
N SER A 224 -13.05 25.37 -5.17
CA SER A 224 -12.15 25.07 -6.31
C SER A 224 -10.86 24.32 -5.91
N SER A 225 -10.49 24.35 -4.63
CA SER A 225 -9.37 23.57 -4.08
C SER A 225 -9.80 22.20 -3.54
N GLY A 226 -11.11 21.89 -3.60
CA GLY A 226 -11.69 20.65 -3.10
C GLY A 226 -12.01 20.65 -1.61
N VAL A 227 -11.86 21.78 -0.92
CA VAL A 227 -12.17 21.89 0.51
C VAL A 227 -13.68 21.98 0.70
N MET A 228 -14.23 21.13 1.56
CA MET A 228 -15.63 21.16 1.96
C MET A 228 -15.94 22.48 2.68
N VAL A 229 -16.95 23.20 2.20
CA VAL A 229 -17.36 24.47 2.80
C VAL A 229 -18.35 24.26 3.95
N THR A 230 -18.35 25.18 4.90
CA THR A 230 -19.33 25.26 6.00
C THR A 230 -19.84 26.70 6.16
N GLY A 231 -20.90 26.89 6.93
CA GLY A 231 -21.47 28.20 7.21
C GLY A 231 -22.15 28.84 5.99
N THR A 232 -22.18 30.18 5.95
CA THR A 232 -22.81 30.93 4.86
C THR A 232 -21.83 31.16 3.71
N GLN A 233 -22.19 30.75 2.49
CA GLN A 233 -21.34 30.81 1.31
C GLN A 233 -22.07 31.43 0.11
N TRP A 234 -21.37 32.18 -0.73
CA TRP A 234 -21.89 32.68 -2.01
C TRP A 234 -21.48 31.74 -3.14
N ILE A 235 -22.44 31.13 -3.81
CA ILE A 235 -22.23 30.15 -4.88
C ILE A 235 -23.13 30.57 -6.04
N SER A 236 -22.55 30.80 -7.21
CA SER A 236 -23.30 31.19 -8.42
C SER A 236 -24.24 32.40 -8.25
N GLY A 237 -23.86 33.38 -7.41
CA GLY A 237 -24.67 34.58 -7.16
C GLY A 237 -25.79 34.41 -6.13
N GLU A 238 -25.96 33.21 -5.59
CA GLU A 238 -26.89 32.90 -4.51
C GLU A 238 -26.13 32.64 -3.21
N ARG A 239 -26.74 33.00 -2.09
CA ARG A 239 -26.15 32.75 -0.78
C ARG A 239 -26.78 31.48 -0.20
N HIS A 240 -25.95 30.52 0.16
CA HIS A 240 -26.33 29.20 0.70
C HIS A 240 -25.84 29.07 2.14
N TRP A 241 -26.49 28.22 2.93
CA TRP A 241 -26.03 27.88 4.27
C TRP A 241 -25.76 26.38 4.41
N PHE A 242 -24.66 26.07 5.09
CA PHE A 242 -24.16 24.72 5.35
C PHE A 242 -23.90 24.56 6.86
N TYR A 243 -24.21 23.39 7.40
CA TYR A 243 -23.85 23.01 8.77
C TYR A 243 -22.33 22.85 8.93
N ASP A 244 -21.85 22.73 10.18
CA ASP A 244 -20.43 22.41 10.46
C ASP A 244 -20.01 21.04 9.91
N SER A 245 -20.98 20.13 9.70
CA SER A 245 -20.77 18.86 9.01
C SER A 245 -20.63 19.01 7.48
N GLY A 246 -20.77 20.23 6.95
CA GLY A 246 -20.80 20.53 5.52
C GLY A 246 -22.11 20.18 4.82
N ALA A 247 -23.09 19.59 5.54
CA ALA A 247 -24.40 19.32 4.97
C ALA A 247 -25.10 20.62 4.58
N TRP A 248 -25.59 20.68 3.35
CA TRP A 248 -26.33 21.82 2.84
C TRP A 248 -27.72 21.87 3.45
N TRP A 249 -28.09 23.05 3.93
CA TRP A 249 -29.42 23.30 4.48
C TRP A 249 -30.38 23.94 3.47
N GLY A 250 -29.88 24.88 2.66
CA GLY A 250 -30.73 25.66 1.76
C GLY A 250 -30.15 27.01 1.33
N LEU A 251 -30.97 27.77 0.61
CA LEU A 251 -30.72 29.18 0.26
C LEU A 251 -30.90 30.09 1.48
N TYR A 252 -30.12 31.18 1.53
CA TYR A 252 -30.02 32.08 2.67
C TYR A 252 -29.75 33.53 2.24
N PRO A 253 -30.61 34.53 2.50
CA PRO A 253 -32.02 34.44 2.84
C PRO A 253 -32.84 34.25 1.55
N VAL A 254 -34.01 33.62 1.64
CA VAL A 254 -34.96 33.58 0.53
C VAL A 254 -35.35 35.01 0.11
N PRO A 255 -35.33 35.36 -1.20
CA PRO A 255 -35.89 36.61 -1.67
C PRO A 255 -37.36 36.76 -1.25
N SER A 256 -37.71 37.87 -0.61
CA SER A 256 -39.10 38.25 -0.42
C SER A 256 -39.72 38.49 -1.79
N HIS A 257 -40.71 37.67 -2.17
CA HIS A 257 -41.56 37.97 -3.31
C HIS A 257 -42.46 39.16 -2.95
N SER A 258 -41.97 40.39 -3.10
CA SER A 258 -42.82 41.59 -3.01
C SER A 258 -43.23 42.04 -4.41
N GLY A 259 -44.17 41.30 -5.00
CA GLY A 259 -44.99 41.77 -6.11
C GLY A 259 -46.39 42.09 -5.57
N GLY A 260 -46.65 43.34 -5.22
CA GLY A 260 -47.95 43.77 -4.72
C GLY A 260 -48.00 45.27 -4.45
N SER A 261 -48.49 46.03 -5.44
CA SER A 261 -48.83 47.45 -5.33
C SER A 261 -50.10 47.66 -4.49
N GLY A 262 -50.06 48.49 -3.44
CA GLY A 262 -51.29 48.96 -2.76
C GLY A 262 -51.11 49.55 -1.35
N SER A 263 -51.13 50.89 -1.29
CA SER A 263 -51.76 51.79 -0.29
C SER A 263 -51.64 51.57 1.24
N ALA A 264 -51.36 52.69 1.91
CA ALA A 264 -51.10 52.89 3.34
C ALA A 264 -52.31 52.74 4.29
N GLY A 265 -52.02 52.34 5.54
CA GLY A 265 -52.75 52.75 6.75
C GLY A 265 -53.15 51.66 7.75
N ALA A 266 -52.29 51.31 8.73
CA ALA A 266 -52.65 50.83 10.08
C ALA A 266 -51.40 50.55 10.94
N ALA A 267 -51.30 51.14 12.13
CA ALA A 267 -50.19 50.92 13.07
C ALA A 267 -50.22 49.50 13.68
N THR A 268 -49.13 48.71 13.57
CA THR A 268 -48.88 47.53 14.42
C THR A 268 -47.37 47.21 14.48
N GLY A 269 -46.74 47.41 15.65
CA GLY A 269 -45.28 47.40 15.82
C GLY A 269 -44.60 46.09 15.41
N ASN A 270 -43.43 46.24 14.78
CA ASN A 270 -42.53 45.13 14.45
C ASN A 270 -42.24 44.28 15.71
N ARG A 271 -42.24 42.96 15.57
CA ARG A 271 -41.79 42.00 16.60
C ARG A 271 -40.53 41.31 16.10
N TYR A 272 -39.73 40.74 16.98
CA TYR A 272 -38.62 39.86 16.61
C TYR A 272 -38.95 38.43 17.04
N LYS A 273 -38.50 37.45 16.26
CA LYS A 273 -38.48 36.03 16.61
C LYS A 273 -37.03 35.57 16.60
N ALA A 274 -36.56 35.06 17.72
CA ALA A 274 -35.27 34.41 17.82
C ALA A 274 -35.47 32.90 17.86
N ILE A 275 -34.60 32.18 17.12
CA ILE A 275 -34.41 30.75 17.34
C ILE A 275 -33.07 30.63 18.04
N CYS A 276 -33.11 30.12 19.27
CA CYS A 276 -31.92 29.92 20.08
C CYS A 276 -31.21 28.62 19.63
N HIS A 277 -29.91 28.49 19.89
CA HIS A 277 -29.14 27.33 19.43
C HIS A 277 -29.60 25.99 20.04
N ASP A 278 -30.38 26.02 21.13
CA ASP A 278 -31.02 24.86 21.74
C ASP A 278 -32.35 24.47 21.06
N GLY A 279 -32.74 25.18 19.99
CA GLY A 279 -33.98 24.96 19.25
C GLY A 279 -35.20 25.66 19.84
N SER A 280 -35.08 26.39 20.95
CA SER A 280 -36.18 27.14 21.55
C SER A 280 -36.51 28.42 20.76
N GLU A 281 -37.78 28.81 20.78
CA GLU A 281 -38.26 30.04 20.15
C GLU A 281 -38.54 31.13 21.19
N SER A 282 -38.13 32.35 20.89
CA SER A 282 -38.34 33.52 21.75
C SER A 282 -38.89 34.71 20.95
N PHE A 283 -39.80 35.47 21.55
CA PHE A 283 -40.53 36.57 20.91
C PHE A 283 -40.34 37.88 21.68
N SER A 284 -40.16 38.98 20.95
CA SER A 284 -40.02 40.30 21.56
C SER A 284 -41.37 40.94 21.90
N ALA A 285 -41.39 41.87 22.85
CA ALA A 285 -42.52 42.77 23.03
C ALA A 285 -42.74 43.63 21.75
N PRO A 286 -43.97 44.07 21.46
CA PRO A 286 -44.26 44.91 20.31
C PRO A 286 -43.49 46.25 20.37
N GLY A 287 -42.83 46.64 19.27
CA GLY A 287 -42.24 47.97 19.13
C GLY A 287 -40.83 48.15 19.71
N VAL A 288 -40.14 47.07 20.12
CA VAL A 288 -38.73 47.16 20.53
C VAL A 288 -37.80 47.29 19.32
N GLU A 289 -36.74 48.09 19.44
CA GLU A 289 -35.75 48.32 18.36
C GLU A 289 -34.49 47.46 18.49
N ASP A 290 -34.24 46.90 19.68
CA ASP A 290 -33.07 46.04 19.96
C ASP A 290 -33.50 44.60 20.31
N TYR A 291 -32.86 43.62 19.68
CA TYR A 291 -33.09 42.19 19.82
C TYR A 291 -31.98 41.48 20.64
N ARG A 292 -30.97 42.24 21.09
CA ARG A 292 -29.89 41.73 21.93
C ARG A 292 -30.45 41.32 23.29
N GLY A 293 -30.44 40.01 23.59
CA GLY A 293 -30.90 39.43 24.86
C GLY A 293 -32.12 38.50 24.76
N MET A 294 -32.69 38.29 23.57
CA MET A 294 -33.87 37.42 23.39
C MET A 294 -33.62 35.93 23.64
N CYS A 295 -32.36 35.50 23.74
CA CYS A 295 -31.95 34.18 24.19
C CYS A 295 -31.12 34.35 25.47
N ALA A 296 -31.79 34.42 26.63
CA ALA A 296 -31.12 34.63 27.91
C ALA A 296 -30.11 33.48 28.18
N GLY A 297 -28.81 33.75 28.00
CA GLY A 297 -27.73 32.78 28.21
C GLY A 297 -27.30 31.96 26.99
N HIS A 298 -27.96 32.10 25.83
CA HIS A 298 -27.60 31.38 24.59
C HIS A 298 -27.34 32.36 23.45
N ARG A 299 -26.34 32.07 22.62
CA ARG A 299 -26.22 32.73 21.30
C ARG A 299 -27.43 32.29 20.46
N GLY A 300 -27.91 33.13 19.55
CA GLY A 300 -29.12 32.91 18.75
C GLY A 300 -29.22 33.90 17.61
N ILE A 301 -30.03 33.57 16.59
CA ILE A 301 -30.28 34.45 15.44
C ILE A 301 -31.70 35.00 15.59
N ALA A 302 -31.81 36.32 15.79
CA ALA A 302 -33.07 37.02 15.80
C ALA A 302 -33.40 37.54 14.41
N ARG A 303 -34.65 37.36 13.97
CA ARG A 303 -35.17 37.97 12.75
C ARG A 303 -36.42 38.79 13.05
N LYS A 304 -36.54 39.93 12.38
CA LYS A 304 -37.70 40.82 12.47
C LYS A 304 -38.90 40.16 11.81
N LEU A 305 -39.95 39.92 12.57
CA LEU A 305 -41.26 39.54 12.06
C LEU A 305 -41.93 40.78 11.47
N GLY A 306 -42.19 40.74 10.17
CA GLY A 306 -43.06 41.70 9.50
C GLY A 306 -44.51 41.57 9.99
N TYR A 307 -45.30 42.59 9.67
CA TYR A 307 -46.71 42.77 10.06
C TYR A 307 -47.56 41.51 9.81
N GLY A 308 -48.42 41.13 10.79
CA GLY A 308 -49.50 40.16 10.60
C GLY A 308 -49.32 38.74 11.16
N TRP A 309 -48.86 38.61 12.42
CA TRP A 309 -49.13 37.42 13.25
C TRP A 309 -50.24 37.75 14.23
#